data_AF-A0A0G1T631-F1
#
_entry.id   AF-A0A0G1T631-F1
#
_cell.length_a   1.000
_cell.length_b   1.000
_cell.length_c   1.000
_cell.angle_alpha   90.00
_cell.angle_beta   90.00
_cell.angle_gamma   90.00
#
_symmetry.space_group_name_H-M   'P 1'
#
loop_
_entity.id
_entity.type
_entity.pdbx_description
1 polymer ?
#
loop_
_entity_poly.entity_id
_entity_poly.type
_entity_poly.pdbx_seq_one_letter_code
_entity_poly.pdbx_strand_id
1 'polypeptide(L)'
;MPIIISSVNIDERKKMDFRAGDSLRVWQRITDRIIEKDKVKEKSRLQAFEGLVLARKHGAEAGGTFTVRRVIDGVGVERILCGTNE
;
A
#
# COMPACT_ATOMS: atom_id res chain seq x y z
N MET A 1 -22.31 -20.73 -4.09
CA MET A 1 -21.81 -19.33 -4.13
C MET A 1 -20.33 -19.34 -3.81
N PRO A 2 -19.46 -18.72 -4.61
CA PRO A 2 -18.04 -18.62 -4.26
C PRO A 2 -17.90 -17.78 -2.99
N ILE A 3 -17.19 -18.30 -2.00
CA ILE A 3 -16.85 -17.58 -0.78
C ILE A 3 -15.83 -16.51 -1.18
N ILE A 4 -16.17 -15.24 -0.98
CA ILE A 4 -15.24 -14.13 -1.22
C ILE A 4 -14.29 -14.09 -0.02
N ILE A 5 -13.05 -14.52 -0.23
CA ILE A 5 -12.04 -14.69 0.84
C ILE A 5 -11.36 -13.35 1.19
N SER A 6 -11.40 -12.34 0.31
CA SER A 6 -10.74 -11.05 0.52
C SER A 6 -11.44 -9.88 -0.17
N SER A 7 -11.35 -8.69 0.42
CA SER A 7 -11.83 -7.42 -0.14
C SER A 7 -11.00 -6.88 -1.32
N VAL A 8 -9.95 -7.59 -1.75
CA VAL A 8 -9.01 -7.10 -2.77
C VAL A 8 -9.25 -7.77 -4.13
N ASN A 9 -9.21 -6.97 -5.20
CA ASN A 9 -9.33 -7.43 -6.58
C ASN A 9 -8.10 -8.27 -7.03
N ILE A 10 -8.33 -9.54 -7.36
CA ILE A 10 -7.27 -10.50 -7.70
C ILE A 10 -6.78 -10.33 -9.15
N ASP A 11 -7.68 -9.96 -10.07
CA ASP A 11 -7.37 -9.83 -11.49
C ASP A 11 -6.42 -8.65 -11.75
N GLU A 12 -6.62 -7.54 -11.04
CA GLU A 12 -5.73 -6.36 -11.13
C GLU A 12 -4.33 -6.65 -10.57
N ARG A 13 -4.23 -7.46 -9.50
CA ARG A 13 -2.93 -7.88 -8.95
C ARG A 13 -2.14 -8.76 -9.90
N LYS A 14 -2.80 -9.66 -10.63
CA LYS A 14 -2.12 -10.51 -11.63
C LYS A 14 -1.52 -9.68 -12.77
N LYS A 15 -2.15 -8.55 -13.12
CA LYS A 15 -1.66 -7.64 -14.15
C LYS A 15 -0.43 -6.84 -13.70
N MET A 16 -0.27 -6.58 -12.41
CA MET A 16 0.93 -5.98 -11.84
C MET A 16 2.02 -7.03 -11.64
N ASP A 17 2.79 -7.28 -12.69
CA ASP A 17 4.02 -8.07 -12.60
C ASP A 17 5.20 -7.15 -12.25
N PHE A 18 5.63 -7.20 -10.99
CA PHE A 18 6.84 -6.56 -10.48
C PHE A 18 7.63 -7.54 -9.61
N ARG A 19 8.94 -7.33 -9.55
CA ARG A 19 9.92 -8.19 -8.88
C ARG A 19 10.69 -7.41 -7.82
N ALA A 20 11.43 -8.14 -7.00
CA ALA A 20 12.39 -7.53 -6.08
C ALA A 20 13.47 -6.80 -6.89
N GLY A 21 13.80 -5.58 -6.47
CA GLY A 21 14.70 -4.67 -7.20
C GLY A 21 14.00 -3.61 -8.03
N ASP A 22 12.70 -3.77 -8.33
CA ASP A 22 11.95 -2.75 -9.05
C ASP A 22 11.64 -1.55 -8.14
N SER A 23 11.57 -0.35 -8.73
CA SER A 23 11.09 0.85 -8.05
C SER A 23 9.59 1.01 -8.28
N LEU A 24 8.82 1.09 -7.20
CA LEU A 24 7.38 1.28 -7.24
C LEU A 24 6.97 2.57 -6.55
N ARG A 25 5.93 3.20 -7.11
CA ARG A 25 5.21 4.30 -6.47
C ARG A 25 3.84 3.81 -6.04
N VAL A 26 3.62 3.81 -4.73
CA VAL A 26 2.36 3.40 -4.11
C VAL A 26 1.62 4.64 -3.62
N TRP A 27 0.34 4.74 -3.94
CA TRP A 27 -0.52 5.78 -3.39
C TRP A 27 -1.24 5.25 -2.16
N GLN A 28 -1.10 5.96 -1.05
CA GLN A 28 -1.80 5.64 0.18
C GLN A 28 -2.78 6.76 0.50
N ARG A 29 -4.05 6.39 0.71
CA ARG A 29 -5.02 7.30 1.29
C ARG A 29 -4.79 7.37 2.80
N ILE A 30 -4.36 8.54 3.26
CA ILE A 30 -4.18 8.82 4.68
C ILE A 30 -5.34 9.71 5.11
N THR A 31 -6.15 9.21 6.04
CA THR A 31 -7.25 9.97 6.64
C THR A 31 -6.79 10.52 7.98
N ASP A 32 -6.55 11.82 8.03
CA ASP A 32 -6.20 12.53 9.25
C ASP A 32 -7.51 12.96 9.95
N ARG A 33 -7.68 12.55 11.20
CA ARG A 33 -8.76 13.03 12.07
C ARG A 33 -8.30 14.30 12.77
N ILE A 34 -8.91 15.42 12.43
CA ILE A 34 -8.62 16.72 13.02
C ILE A 34 -9.79 17.09 13.93
N ILE A 35 -9.50 17.28 15.21
CA ILE A 35 -10.48 17.73 16.21
C ILE A 35 -10.34 19.25 16.32
N GLU A 36 -11.30 19.99 15.77
CA GLU A 36 -11.40 21.44 15.95
C GLU A 36 -12.63 21.75 16.80
N LYS A 37 -12.43 22.32 18.00
CA LYS A 37 -13.48 22.90 18.85
C LYS A 37 -14.75 22.03 18.90
N ASP A 38 -14.61 20.78 19.34
CA ASP A 38 -15.69 19.79 19.50
C ASP A 38 -16.32 19.20 18.22
N LYS A 39 -15.77 19.47 17.02
CA LYS A 39 -16.16 18.78 15.78
C LYS A 39 -15.01 17.93 15.24
N VAL A 40 -15.28 16.64 15.04
CA VAL A 40 -14.36 15.72 14.35
C VAL A 40 -14.51 15.94 12.85
N LYS A 41 -13.48 16.47 12.20
CA LYS A 41 -13.38 16.53 10.74
C LYS A 41 -12.41 15.46 10.27
N GLU A 42 -12.82 14.68 9.28
CA GLU A 42 -11.95 13.73 8.61
C GLU A 42 -11.42 14.37 7.32
N LYS A 43 -10.11 14.60 7.26
CA LYS A 43 -9.44 15.10 6.05
C LYS A 43 -8.65 13.95 5.44
N SER A 44 -9.03 13.55 4.23
CA SER A 44 -8.28 12.53 3.48
C SER A 44 -7.29 13.20 2.53
N ARG A 45 -6.07 12.69 2.50
CA ARG A 45 -5.02 13.06 1.53
C ARG A 45 -4.45 11.83 0.88
N LEU A 46 -4.07 11.96 -0.38
CA LEU A 46 -3.31 10.92 -1.09
C LEU A 46 -1.83 11.24 -0.94
N GLN A 47 -1.10 10.33 -0.31
CA GLN A 47 0.36 10.43 -0.19
C GLN A 47 1.01 9.35 -1.07
N ALA A 48 1.96 9.77 -1.91
CA ALA A 48 2.75 8.83 -2.69
C ALA A 48 3.98 8.37 -1.88
N PHE A 49 4.18 7.06 -1.81
CA PHE A 49 5.39 6.43 -1.30
C PHE A 49 6.11 5.74 -2.45
N GLU A 50 7.24 6.31 -2.86
CA GLU A 50 8.08 5.78 -3.94
C GLU A 50 9.34 5.17 -3.38
N GLY A 51 9.65 3.93 -3.74
CA GLY A 51 10.84 3.25 -3.24
C GLY A 51 11.10 1.90 -3.92
N LEU A 52 12.18 1.26 -3.48
CA LEU A 52 12.64 0.00 -4.03
C LEU A 52 11.94 -1.19 -3.35
N VAL A 53 11.48 -2.14 -4.14
CA VAL A 53 10.86 -3.38 -3.64
C VAL A 53 11.96 -4.31 -3.14
N LEU A 54 11.96 -4.60 -1.84
CA LEU A 54 12.90 -5.54 -1.22
C LEU A 54 12.44 -6.98 -1.38
N ALA A 55 11.14 -7.22 -1.16
CA ALA A 55 10.59 -8.56 -1.12
C ALA A 55 9.13 -8.56 -1.53
N ARG A 56 8.71 -9.65 -2.19
CA ARG A 56 7.32 -9.97 -2.52
C ARG A 56 7.01 -11.37 -2.00
N LYS A 57 5.98 -11.51 -1.17
CA LYS A 57 5.54 -12.77 -0.54
C LYS A 57 4.15 -13.14 -1.02
N HIS A 58 3.92 -14.44 -1.26
CA HIS A 58 2.62 -15.01 -1.71
C HIS A 58 2.08 -14.45 -3.04
N GLY A 59 2.95 -13.84 -3.86
CA GLY A 59 2.67 -13.52 -5.27
C GLY A 59 1.41 -12.68 -5.49
N ALA A 60 0.42 -13.28 -6.16
CA ALA A 60 -0.87 -12.68 -6.51
C ALA A 60 -2.05 -13.28 -5.71
N GLU A 61 -1.77 -14.04 -4.64
CA GLU A 61 -2.80 -14.62 -3.78
C GLU A 61 -3.48 -13.55 -2.91
N ALA A 62 -4.69 -13.87 -2.44
CA ALA A 62 -5.36 -13.11 -1.41
C ALA A 62 -4.53 -13.15 -0.11
N GLY A 63 -3.90 -12.03 0.23
CA GLY A 63 -2.93 -11.94 1.34
C GLY A 63 -1.47 -11.74 0.90
N GLY A 64 -1.19 -11.68 -0.40
CA GLY A 64 0.11 -11.32 -0.94
C GLY A 64 0.58 -9.95 -0.44
N THR A 65 1.82 -9.91 0.08
CA THR A 65 2.47 -8.70 0.60
C THR A 65 3.74 -8.39 -0.16
N PHE A 66 4.08 -7.10 -0.22
CA PHE A 66 5.38 -6.66 -0.70
C PHE A 66 5.93 -5.56 0.20
N THR A 67 7.25 -5.47 0.26
CA THR A 67 7.97 -4.52 1.11
C THR A 67 8.67 -3.50 0.24
N VAL A 68 8.37 -2.22 0.45
CA VAL A 68 8.99 -1.10 -0.25
C VAL A 68 9.88 -0.33 0.73
N ARG A 69 11.11 -0.03 0.31
CA ARG A 69 12.08 0.74 1.08
C ARG A 69 12.37 2.07 0.42
N ARG A 70 12.38 3.14 1.21
CA ARG A 70 12.79 4.49 0.80
C ARG A 70 13.60 5.15 1.93
N VAL A 71 14.59 5.96 1.58
CA VAL A 71 15.23 6.88 2.54
C VAL A 71 14.47 8.20 2.53
N ILE A 72 13.96 8.62 3.69
CA ILE A 72 13.27 9.91 3.87
C ILE A 72 14.03 10.66 4.95
N ASP A 73 14.48 11.88 4.64
CA ASP A 73 15.19 12.76 5.58
C ASP A 73 16.36 12.08 6.31
N GLY A 74 17.14 11.26 5.58
CA GLY A 74 18.28 10.53 6.11
C GLY A 74 17.94 9.27 6.92
N VAL A 75 16.67 8.96 7.11
CA VAL A 75 16.20 7.75 7.83
C VAL A 75 15.66 6.72 6.82
N GLY A 76 16.12 5.48 6.93
CA GLY A 76 15.59 4.37 6.14
C GLY A 76 14.21 3.96 6.64
N VAL A 77 13.20 4.09 5.76
CA VAL A 77 11.81 3.72 6.05
C VAL A 77 11.41 2.56 5.17
N GLU A 78 10.88 1.51 5.79
CA GLU A 78 10.32 0.35 5.11
C GLU A 78 8.81 0.28 5.35
N ARG A 79 8.05 0.01 4.29
CA ARG A 79 6.59 -0.14 4.33
C ARG A 79 6.20 -1.48 3.76
N ILE A 80 5.48 -2.26 4.56
CA ILE A 80 4.89 -3.53 4.15
C ILE A 80 3.45 -3.26 3.74
N LEU A 81 3.09 -3.68 2.53
CA LEU A 81 1.81 -3.39 1.92
C LEU A 81 1.11 -4.68 1.50
N CYS A 82 -0.20 -4.76 1.74
CA CYS A 82 -1.05 -5.92 1.48
C CYS A 82 -2.20 -5.58 0.51
N GLY A 83 -1.98 -4.81 -0.55
CA GLY A 83 -3.09 -4.27 -1.36
C GLY A 83 -2.62 -3.60 -2.63
N THR A 84 -3.41 -3.68 -3.71
CA THR A 84 -3.37 -2.70 -4.81
C THR A 84 -4.28 -1.52 -4.47
N ASN A 85 -3.95 -0.37 -5.06
CA ASN A 85 -4.37 0.97 -4.65
C ASN A 85 -5.86 1.14 -4.31
N GLU A 86 -6.16 1.21 -3.02
CA GLU A 86 -7.20 2.07 -2.40
C GLU A 86 -6.65 2.67 -1.09
#